data_AF-A0A942G3E1-F1
#
_entry.id   AF-A0A942G3E1-F1
#
_cell.length_a   1.000
_cell.length_b   1.000
_cell.length_c   1.000
_cell.angle_alpha   90.00
_cell.angle_beta   90.00
_cell.angle_gamma   90.00
#
_symmetry.space_group_name_H-M   'P 1'
#
loop_
_entity.id
_entity.type
_entity.pdbx_description
1 polymer ?
#
loop_
_entity_poly.entity_id
_entity_poly.type
_entity_poly.pdbx_seq_one_letter_code
_entity_poly.pdbx_strand_id
1 'polypeptide(L)'
;MADLCRALGIVPRGGNYESVYDYADELGIDLRRLARPTARHVTDDEFLAAVEASTGYPDLCRRLGLRAYHTTYRRLRERTRQLGRRLPAEWSRPGPRPSPGPRGGTGATPFAEHEFRRATLGNFSIASVIRALGWQPCGTTYARYAASVARYDVDTSHFGGAGTRVLFLLDKLAPELAANTTNRFTDLGRRLVTVGLKTWECERCDITEWQGQAAPLELDHVNGDRRDNRLENLRLLCPNCHALTPTYRGRNRGARLTREFAAPDATPAPLKMEQLALL
;
A
#
# COMPACT_ATOMS: atom_id res chain seq x y z
N MET A 1 -26.18 12.83 -22.78
CA MET A 1 -26.44 11.52 -22.12
C MET A 1 -25.68 11.36 -20.81
N ALA A 2 -24.34 11.35 -20.79
CA ALA A 2 -23.60 11.24 -19.52
C ALA A 2 -23.99 12.29 -18.46
N ASP A 3 -24.26 13.53 -18.90
CA ASP A 3 -24.72 14.61 -18.02
C ASP A 3 -26.14 14.37 -17.47
N LEU A 4 -27.03 13.77 -18.29
CA LEU A 4 -28.39 13.37 -17.89
C LEU A 4 -28.35 12.24 -16.86
N CYS A 5 -27.50 11.22 -17.07
CA CYS A 5 -27.30 10.16 -16.08
C CYS A 5 -26.83 10.74 -14.75
N ARG A 6 -25.87 11.67 -14.74
CA ARG A 6 -25.41 12.30 -13.49
C ARG A 6 -26.50 13.11 -12.80
N ALA A 7 -27.33 13.83 -13.56
CA ALA A 7 -28.47 14.57 -13.00
C ALA A 7 -29.53 13.64 -12.38
N LEU A 8 -29.71 12.44 -12.95
CA LEU A 8 -30.58 11.39 -12.42
C LEU A 8 -29.92 10.53 -11.32
N GLY A 9 -28.68 10.83 -10.93
CA GLY A 9 -27.93 10.03 -9.94
C GLY A 9 -27.41 8.68 -10.45
N ILE A 10 -27.47 8.44 -11.76
CA ILE A 10 -27.04 7.20 -12.41
C ILE A 10 -25.58 7.32 -12.85
N VAL A 11 -24.77 6.29 -12.59
CA VAL A 11 -23.37 6.24 -13.03
C VAL A 11 -23.31 6.14 -14.55
N PRO A 12 -22.61 7.05 -15.27
CA PRO A 12 -22.61 7.07 -16.73
C PRO A 12 -21.73 5.95 -17.32
N ARG A 13 -22.36 4.82 -17.67
CA ARG A 13 -21.76 3.64 -18.32
C ARG A 13 -22.67 3.11 -19.43
N GLY A 14 -22.10 2.37 -20.37
CA GLY A 14 -22.79 1.89 -21.60
C GLY A 14 -24.20 1.35 -21.37
N GLY A 15 -24.35 0.29 -20.55
CA GLY A 15 -25.67 -0.30 -20.27
C GLY A 15 -26.63 0.63 -19.51
N ASN A 16 -26.11 1.56 -18.71
CA ASN A 16 -26.95 2.54 -18.00
C ASN A 16 -27.50 3.62 -18.94
N TYR A 17 -26.88 3.83 -20.11
CA TYR A 17 -27.45 4.72 -21.14
C TYR A 17 -28.66 4.09 -21.80
N GLU A 18 -28.61 2.79 -22.05
CA GLU A 18 -29.68 2.01 -22.67
C GLU A 18 -30.94 2.04 -21.80
N SER A 19 -30.81 1.78 -20.49
CA SER A 19 -31.94 1.91 -19.56
C SER A 19 -32.54 3.31 -19.53
N VAL A 20 -31.74 4.37 -19.64
CA VAL A 20 -32.24 5.75 -19.70
C VAL A 20 -32.97 6.04 -21.01
N TYR A 21 -32.60 5.39 -22.12
CA TYR A 21 -33.33 5.47 -23.38
C TYR A 21 -34.68 4.75 -23.30
N ASP A 22 -34.69 3.53 -22.76
CA ASP A 22 -35.92 2.73 -22.63
C ASP A 22 -36.96 3.46 -21.77
N TYR A 23 -36.54 3.98 -20.61
CA TYR A 23 -37.42 4.77 -19.75
C TYR A 23 -37.91 6.07 -20.41
N ALA A 24 -37.09 6.72 -21.23
CA ALA A 24 -37.51 7.92 -21.92
C ALA A 24 -38.53 7.62 -23.02
N ASP A 25 -38.41 6.47 -23.70
CA ASP A 25 -39.36 6.01 -24.71
C ASP A 25 -40.71 5.62 -24.08
N GLU A 26 -40.68 4.89 -22.96
CA GLU A 26 -41.89 4.54 -22.18
C GLU A 26 -42.65 5.78 -21.68
N LEU A 27 -41.92 6.84 -21.31
CA LEU A 27 -42.49 8.11 -20.85
C LEU A 27 -42.83 9.08 -22.00
N GLY A 28 -42.56 8.70 -23.26
CA GLY A 28 -42.79 9.54 -24.44
C GLY A 28 -41.93 10.82 -24.49
N ILE A 29 -40.78 10.83 -23.80
CA ILE A 29 -39.89 11.98 -23.70
C ILE A 29 -38.90 11.98 -24.87
N ASP A 30 -39.03 12.95 -25.78
CA ASP A 30 -38.10 13.13 -26.90
C ASP A 30 -36.73 13.66 -26.45
N LEU A 31 -35.79 12.73 -26.25
CA LEU A 31 -34.41 13.04 -25.87
C LEU A 31 -33.58 13.69 -27.00
N ARG A 32 -34.08 13.79 -28.25
CA ARG A 32 -33.35 14.45 -29.36
C ARG A 32 -33.11 15.93 -29.08
N ARG A 33 -33.96 16.56 -28.28
CA ARG A 33 -33.77 17.95 -27.80
C ARG A 33 -32.57 18.12 -26.88
N LEU A 34 -32.12 17.04 -26.23
CA LEU A 34 -30.93 17.00 -25.38
C LEU A 34 -29.68 16.53 -26.15
N ALA A 35 -29.82 16.15 -27.42
CA ALA A 35 -28.68 15.89 -28.27
C ALA A 35 -27.87 17.17 -28.40
N ARG A 36 -26.55 17.08 -28.19
CA ARG A 36 -25.67 18.20 -28.53
C ARG A 36 -25.86 18.49 -30.01
N PRO A 37 -25.86 19.77 -30.44
CA PRO A 37 -25.81 20.09 -31.85
C PRO A 37 -24.70 19.26 -32.48
N THR A 38 -25.02 18.47 -33.49
CA THR A 38 -23.99 17.75 -34.24
C THR A 38 -23.02 18.80 -34.73
N ALA A 39 -21.72 18.55 -34.53
CA ALA A 39 -20.69 19.45 -35.04
C ALA A 39 -20.99 19.70 -36.52
N ARG A 40 -21.00 20.98 -36.94
CA ARG A 40 -21.25 21.38 -38.32
C ARG A 40 -20.55 20.41 -39.26
N HIS A 41 -21.30 19.82 -40.19
CA HIS A 41 -20.72 18.93 -41.18
C HIS A 41 -19.84 19.77 -42.12
N VAL A 42 -18.53 19.68 -41.93
CA VAL A 42 -17.55 20.31 -42.83
C VAL A 42 -17.53 19.49 -44.12
N THR A 43 -17.96 20.10 -45.22
CA THR A 43 -17.90 19.46 -46.54
C THR A 43 -16.46 19.20 -46.94
N ASP A 44 -16.22 18.29 -47.88
CA ASP A 44 -14.86 17.96 -48.28
C ASP A 44 -14.15 19.17 -48.93
N ASP A 45 -14.88 20.02 -49.66
CA ASP A 45 -14.36 21.27 -50.21
C ASP A 45 -13.98 22.29 -49.13
N GLU A 46 -14.84 22.46 -48.11
CA GLU A 46 -14.55 23.33 -46.97
C GLU A 46 -13.34 22.83 -46.17
N PHE A 47 -13.22 21.51 -46.00
CA PHE A 47 -12.10 20.89 -45.32
C PHE A 47 -10.79 21.08 -46.09
N LEU A 48 -10.81 20.89 -47.41
CA LEU A 48 -9.63 21.07 -48.26
C LEU A 48 -9.19 22.54 -48.31
N ALA A 49 -10.13 23.48 -48.43
CA ALA A 49 -9.83 24.92 -48.35
C ALA A 49 -9.20 25.28 -47.00
N ALA A 50 -9.67 24.68 -45.90
CA ALA A 50 -9.09 24.88 -44.58
C ALA A 50 -7.68 24.28 -44.45
N VAL A 51 -7.42 23.13 -45.09
CA VAL A 51 -6.09 22.50 -45.12
C VAL A 51 -5.09 23.38 -45.86
N GLU A 52 -5.47 23.90 -47.03
CA GLU A 52 -4.61 24.78 -47.85
C GLU A 52 -4.33 26.12 -47.17
N ALA A 53 -5.31 26.67 -46.45
CA ALA A 53 -5.17 27.94 -45.75
C ALA A 53 -4.44 27.83 -44.40
N SER A 54 -4.12 26.63 -43.94
CA SER A 54 -3.48 26.40 -42.64
C SER A 54 -1.97 26.20 -42.73
N THR A 55 -1.28 26.65 -41.69
CA THR A 55 0.17 26.46 -41.54
C THR A 55 0.53 25.23 -40.69
N GLY A 56 -0.46 24.55 -40.11
CA GLY A 56 -0.27 23.34 -39.29
C GLY A 56 -1.56 22.86 -38.61
N TYR A 57 -1.52 21.68 -37.98
CA TYR A 57 -2.69 21.09 -37.30
C TYR A 57 -3.35 21.99 -36.24
N PRO A 58 -2.62 22.77 -35.41
CA PRO A 58 -3.27 23.70 -34.47
C PRO A 58 -4.07 24.80 -35.17
N ASP A 59 -3.59 25.31 -36.30
CA ASP A 59 -4.30 26.32 -37.11
C ASP A 59 -5.52 25.71 -37.80
N LEU A 60 -5.37 24.50 -38.36
CA LEU A 60 -6.47 23.75 -38.95
C LEU A 60 -7.56 23.46 -37.91
N CYS A 61 -7.19 23.05 -36.70
CA CYS A 61 -8.12 22.86 -35.61
C CYS A 61 -8.86 24.16 -35.25
N ARG A 62 -8.17 25.31 -35.20
CA ARG A 62 -8.82 26.62 -34.98
C ARG A 62 -9.82 26.96 -36.08
N ARG A 63 -9.47 26.78 -37.35
CA ARG A 63 -10.34 27.07 -38.51
C ARG A 63 -11.56 26.15 -38.59
N LEU A 64 -11.40 24.88 -38.22
CA LEU A 64 -12.49 23.90 -38.19
C LEU A 64 -13.31 23.93 -36.89
N GLY A 65 -12.99 24.84 -35.94
CA GLY A 65 -13.67 24.91 -34.64
C GLY A 65 -13.43 23.67 -33.76
N LEU A 66 -12.35 22.93 -34.00
CA LEU A 66 -12.00 21.70 -33.27
C LEU A 66 -11.00 21.98 -32.16
N ARG A 67 -11.08 21.21 -31.06
CA ARG A 67 -10.04 21.23 -30.03
C ARG A 67 -8.79 20.47 -30.47
N ALA A 68 -7.65 21.09 -30.22
CA ALA A 68 -6.33 20.56 -30.54
C ALA A 68 -5.91 19.43 -29.58
N TYR A 69 -6.02 18.18 -30.02
CA TYR A 69 -5.52 17.00 -29.31
C TYR A 69 -4.77 16.08 -30.28
N HIS A 70 -3.87 15.24 -29.74
CA HIS A 70 -3.09 14.28 -30.55
C HIS A 70 -3.97 13.32 -31.36
N THR A 71 -5.13 12.93 -30.81
CA THR A 71 -6.14 12.10 -31.50
C THR A 71 -6.85 12.86 -32.62
N THR A 72 -7.09 14.17 -32.43
CA THR A 72 -7.67 15.06 -33.46
C THR A 72 -6.74 15.14 -34.67
N TYR A 73 -5.43 15.32 -34.46
CA TYR A 73 -4.46 15.41 -35.56
C TYR A 73 -4.39 14.12 -36.37
N ARG A 74 -4.42 12.97 -35.69
CA ARG A 74 -4.47 11.65 -36.34
C ARG A 74 -5.70 11.52 -37.25
N ARG A 75 -6.88 11.95 -36.79
CA ARG A 75 -8.13 11.89 -37.57
C ARG A 75 -8.08 12.80 -38.79
N LEU A 76 -7.63 14.06 -38.62
CA LEU A 76 -7.53 15.01 -39.73
C LEU A 76 -6.53 14.53 -40.79
N ARG A 77 -5.40 13.96 -40.34
CA ARG A 77 -4.39 13.35 -41.23
C ARG A 77 -4.94 12.21 -42.07
N GLU A 78 -5.74 11.34 -41.46
CA GLU A 78 -6.33 10.21 -42.16
C GLU A 78 -7.40 10.68 -43.15
N ARG A 79 -8.22 11.67 -42.77
CA ARG A 79 -9.20 12.29 -43.66
C ARG A 79 -8.55 12.93 -44.89
N THR A 80 -7.43 13.65 -44.74
CA THR A 80 -6.73 14.23 -45.89
C THR A 80 -6.19 13.16 -46.85
N ARG A 81 -5.73 12.02 -46.33
CA ARG A 81 -5.27 10.89 -47.15
C ARG A 81 -6.42 10.24 -47.93
N GLN A 82 -7.58 10.07 -47.29
CA GLN A 82 -8.77 9.51 -47.93
C GLN A 82 -9.28 10.38 -49.09
N LEU A 83 -9.11 11.71 -48.99
CA LEU A 83 -9.44 12.66 -50.07
C LEU A 83 -8.37 12.76 -51.16
N GLY A 84 -7.38 11.87 -51.17
CA GLY A 84 -6.37 11.80 -52.23
C GLY A 84 -5.39 12.98 -52.26
N ARG A 85 -5.25 13.72 -51.16
CA ARG A 85 -4.31 14.85 -51.04
C ARG A 85 -3.13 14.47 -50.14
N ARG A 86 -1.94 14.91 -50.54
CA ARG A 86 -0.75 14.82 -49.70
C ARG A 86 -0.67 16.08 -48.84
N LEU A 87 -0.63 15.91 -47.52
CA LEU A 87 -0.39 17.03 -46.61
C LEU A 87 0.99 17.67 -46.87
N PRO A 88 1.13 18.99 -46.63
CA PRO A 88 2.43 19.65 -46.67
C PRO A 88 3.46 18.88 -45.84
N ALA A 89 4.67 18.68 -46.39
CA ALA A 89 5.73 17.88 -45.75
C ALA A 89 6.13 18.43 -44.36
N GLU A 90 5.99 19.73 -44.21
CA GLU A 90 6.13 20.53 -42.99
C GLU A 90 5.18 20.11 -41.83
N TRP A 91 4.00 19.54 -42.11
CA TRP A 91 3.09 19.02 -41.07
C TRP A 91 3.45 17.59 -40.64
N SER A 92 4.20 16.86 -41.48
CA SER A 92 4.56 15.46 -41.25
C SER A 92 5.82 15.28 -40.42
N ARG A 93 6.58 16.36 -40.18
CA ARG A 93 7.63 16.36 -39.17
C ARG A 93 6.97 16.61 -37.81
N PRO A 94 6.84 15.60 -36.91
CA PRO A 94 6.78 15.97 -35.50
C PRO A 94 8.00 16.86 -35.28
N GLY A 95 7.79 18.11 -34.88
CA GLY A 95 8.89 18.97 -34.47
C GLY A 95 9.82 18.15 -33.57
N PRO A 96 11.15 18.36 -33.64
CA PRO A 96 12.09 17.57 -32.86
C PRO A 96 11.51 17.44 -31.46
N ARG A 97 11.22 16.20 -31.03
CA ARG A 97 10.83 15.98 -29.64
C ARG A 97 11.92 16.72 -28.87
N PRO A 98 11.59 17.66 -27.98
CA PRO A 98 12.62 18.19 -27.11
C PRO A 98 13.29 16.95 -26.54
N SER A 99 14.60 16.80 -26.79
CA SER A 99 15.39 15.80 -26.08
C SER A 99 14.93 15.94 -24.64
N PRO A 100 14.49 14.86 -23.97
CA PRO A 100 14.09 14.97 -22.57
C PRO A 100 15.19 15.78 -21.92
N GLY A 101 14.85 17.00 -21.47
CA GLY A 101 15.83 17.95 -20.96
C GLY A 101 16.72 17.20 -19.99
N PRO A 102 18.02 17.52 -19.90
CA PRO A 102 19.04 16.68 -19.27
C PRO A 102 18.42 16.00 -18.07
N ARG A 103 18.19 14.67 -18.16
CA ARG A 103 17.57 13.90 -17.08
C ARG A 103 18.38 14.27 -15.85
N GLY A 104 17.74 15.01 -14.94
CA GLY A 104 18.43 15.79 -13.91
C GLY A 104 19.52 14.94 -13.28
N GLY A 105 20.76 15.37 -13.49
CA GLY A 105 21.99 14.88 -12.88
C GLY A 105 22.02 13.41 -12.47
N THR A 106 22.58 12.56 -13.33
CA THR A 106 23.50 11.53 -12.84
C THR A 106 24.67 12.25 -12.16
N GLY A 107 24.73 12.29 -10.82
CA GLY A 107 25.99 12.65 -10.18
C GLY A 107 25.98 13.13 -8.73
N ALA A 108 24.87 13.63 -8.19
CA ALA A 108 24.85 14.09 -6.80
C ALA A 108 23.85 13.27 -5.99
N THR A 109 24.36 12.31 -5.22
CA THR A 109 23.68 11.86 -4.02
C THR A 109 23.55 13.07 -3.09
N PRO A 110 22.34 13.53 -2.75
CA PRO A 110 22.18 14.71 -1.89
C PRO A 110 22.63 14.45 -0.44
N PHE A 111 22.98 13.21 -0.10
CA PHE A 111 23.33 12.81 1.26
C PHE A 111 24.76 12.31 1.31
N ALA A 112 25.41 12.60 2.44
CA ALA A 112 26.68 11.97 2.77
C ALA A 112 26.47 10.47 3.03
N GLU A 113 27.50 9.66 2.76
CA GLU A 113 27.44 8.20 2.91
C GLU A 113 26.91 7.77 4.30
N HIS A 114 27.38 8.43 5.36
CA HIS A 114 26.98 8.13 6.73
C HIS A 114 25.47 8.31 6.96
N GLU A 115 24.86 9.31 6.33
CA GLU A 115 23.43 9.61 6.46
C GLU A 115 22.58 8.57 5.73
N PHE A 116 23.03 8.17 4.53
CA PHE A 116 22.39 7.11 3.76
C PHE A 116 22.49 5.75 4.48
N ARG A 117 23.66 5.40 5.02
CA ARG A 117 23.86 4.17 5.81
C ARG A 117 22.99 4.15 7.05
N ARG A 118 22.96 5.24 7.82
CA ARG A 118 22.10 5.37 9.01
C ARG A 118 20.62 5.21 8.67
N ALA A 119 20.16 5.88 7.61
CA ALA A 119 18.76 5.77 7.17
C ALA A 119 18.43 4.35 6.68
N THR A 120 19.37 3.70 6.00
CA THR A 120 19.18 2.35 5.45
C THR A 120 19.13 1.32 6.57
N LEU A 121 20.14 1.28 7.45
CA LEU A 121 20.21 0.31 8.55
C LEU A 121 19.16 0.55 9.66
N GLY A 122 18.70 1.80 9.83
CA GLY A 122 17.72 2.17 10.85
C GLY A 122 16.26 1.95 10.45
N ASN A 123 15.98 1.40 9.26
CA ASN A 123 14.62 1.24 8.75
C ASN A 123 14.40 -0.18 8.21
N PHE A 124 13.16 -0.67 8.34
CA PHE A 124 12.79 -2.04 7.94
C PHE A 124 12.10 -2.13 6.57
N SER A 125 11.93 -1.00 5.88
CA SER A 125 11.33 -0.97 4.55
C SER A 125 12.02 0.07 3.69
N ILE A 126 12.28 -0.26 2.43
CA ILE A 126 12.82 0.68 1.44
C ILE A 126 11.94 1.94 1.36
N ALA A 127 10.61 1.80 1.46
CA ALA A 127 9.71 2.94 1.50
C ALA A 127 9.89 3.80 2.76
N SER A 128 10.21 3.20 3.91
CA SER A 128 10.52 3.91 5.15
C SER A 128 11.85 4.65 5.05
N VAL A 129 12.88 4.01 4.48
CA VAL A 129 14.17 4.65 4.18
C VAL A 129 13.97 5.87 3.28
N ILE A 130 13.22 5.71 2.19
CA ILE A 130 12.93 6.79 1.24
C ILE A 130 12.22 7.96 1.95
N ARG A 131 11.26 7.69 2.84
CA ARG A 131 10.60 8.73 3.65
C ARG A 131 11.53 9.39 4.67
N ALA A 132 12.37 8.61 5.34
CA ALA A 132 13.36 9.10 6.30
C ALA A 132 14.40 10.02 5.62
N LEU A 133 14.72 9.72 4.37
CA LEU A 133 15.54 10.56 3.49
C LEU A 133 14.77 11.76 2.88
N GLY A 134 13.53 12.00 3.29
CA GLY A 134 12.71 13.12 2.81
C GLY A 134 12.23 13.00 1.37
N TRP A 135 12.29 11.80 0.76
CA TRP A 135 11.83 11.56 -0.60
C TRP A 135 10.40 11.03 -0.62
N GLN A 136 9.70 11.29 -1.73
CA GLN A 136 8.39 10.71 -1.99
C GLN A 136 8.55 9.33 -2.64
N PRO A 137 7.87 8.27 -2.16
CA PRO A 137 7.96 6.94 -2.77
C PRO A 137 7.39 6.92 -4.20
N CYS A 138 8.26 6.95 -5.20
CA CYS A 138 7.91 6.81 -6.61
C CYS A 138 9.00 6.01 -7.37
N GLY A 139 8.69 5.51 -8.56
CA GLY A 139 9.60 4.61 -9.29
C GLY A 139 11.03 5.16 -9.49
N THR A 140 11.15 6.47 -9.67
CA THR A 140 12.45 7.15 -9.79
C THR A 140 13.24 7.18 -8.48
N THR A 141 12.58 7.32 -7.33
CA THR A 141 13.27 7.31 -6.02
C THR A 141 13.73 5.92 -5.64
N TYR A 142 12.99 4.86 -6.02
CA TYR A 142 13.45 3.48 -5.84
C TYR A 142 14.70 3.18 -6.68
N ALA A 143 14.72 3.62 -7.95
CA ALA A 143 15.90 3.50 -8.80
C ALA A 143 17.09 4.29 -8.22
N ARG A 144 16.84 5.48 -7.65
CA ARG A 144 17.87 6.27 -6.97
C ARG A 144 18.41 5.59 -5.72
N TYR A 145 17.54 5.00 -4.90
CA TYR A 145 17.94 4.22 -3.74
C TYR A 145 18.84 3.04 -4.15
N ALA A 146 18.44 2.27 -5.17
CA ALA A 146 19.24 1.15 -5.68
C ALA A 146 20.63 1.60 -6.18
N ALA A 147 20.69 2.74 -6.87
CA ALA A 147 21.97 3.31 -7.30
C ALA A 147 22.86 3.73 -6.11
N SER A 148 22.26 4.29 -5.05
CA SER A 148 23.00 4.63 -3.82
C SER A 148 23.50 3.39 -3.07
N VAL A 149 22.69 2.32 -3.00
CA VAL A 149 23.11 1.04 -2.39
C VAL A 149 24.33 0.47 -3.12
N ALA A 150 24.29 0.43 -4.46
CA ALA A 150 25.42 -0.07 -5.26
C ALA A 150 26.66 0.84 -5.16
N ARG A 151 26.47 2.16 -4.98
CA ARG A 151 27.57 3.12 -4.85
C ARG A 151 28.31 2.99 -3.52
N TYR A 152 27.56 2.84 -2.44
CA TYR A 152 28.13 2.83 -1.09
C TYR A 152 28.33 1.41 -0.54
N ASP A 153 27.95 0.37 -1.28
CA ASP A 153 28.03 -1.03 -0.84
C ASP A 153 27.38 -1.21 0.55
N VAL A 154 26.10 -0.84 0.64
CA VAL A 154 25.34 -0.95 1.89
C VAL A 154 24.65 -2.30 1.93
N ASP A 155 24.81 -3.02 3.04
CA ASP A 155 24.07 -4.25 3.26
C ASP A 155 22.56 -3.98 3.32
N THR A 156 21.84 -4.63 2.42
CA THR A 156 20.38 -4.56 2.30
C THR A 156 19.71 -5.91 2.56
N SER A 157 20.46 -6.90 3.03
CA SER A 157 19.95 -8.24 3.37
C SER A 157 18.82 -8.22 4.41
N HIS A 158 18.82 -7.21 5.29
CA HIS A 158 17.78 -7.00 6.28
C HIS A 158 16.45 -6.47 5.69
N PHE A 159 16.39 -6.12 4.40
CA PHE A 159 15.12 -5.83 3.71
C PHE A 159 14.57 -7.09 3.04
N GLY A 160 13.44 -7.59 3.55
CA GLY A 160 12.69 -8.68 2.92
C GLY A 160 12.99 -10.09 3.44
N GLY A 161 13.83 -10.21 4.47
CA GLY A 161 14.02 -11.46 5.21
C GLY A 161 12.91 -11.73 6.22
N ALA A 162 12.86 -12.96 6.76
CA ALA A 162 12.00 -13.30 7.90
C ALA A 162 12.26 -12.35 9.10
N GLY A 163 13.50 -11.90 9.30
CA GLY A 163 13.89 -10.92 10.32
C GLY A 163 13.21 -9.56 10.18
N THR A 164 12.99 -9.06 8.96
CA THR A 164 12.26 -7.81 8.71
C THR A 164 10.80 -7.90 9.17
N ARG A 165 10.18 -9.07 8.94
CA ARG A 165 8.81 -9.35 9.38
C ARG A 165 8.74 -9.47 10.89
N VAL A 166 9.72 -10.13 11.52
CA VAL A 166 9.81 -10.26 12.98
C VAL A 166 9.98 -8.89 13.63
N LEU A 167 10.89 -8.04 13.15
CA LEU A 167 11.12 -6.70 13.70
C LEU A 167 9.90 -5.79 13.53
N PHE A 168 9.21 -5.84 12.39
CA PHE A 168 7.95 -5.15 12.18
C PHE A 168 6.83 -5.64 13.11
N LEU A 169 6.74 -6.95 13.33
CA LEU A 169 5.75 -7.53 14.24
C LEU A 169 6.08 -7.19 15.70
N LEU A 170 7.37 -7.13 16.07
CA LEU A 170 7.84 -6.68 17.38
C LEU A 170 7.49 -5.23 17.64
N ASP A 171 7.75 -4.32 16.70
CA ASP A 171 7.41 -2.89 16.83
C ASP A 171 5.91 -2.69 17.07
N LYS A 172 5.07 -3.46 16.38
CA LYS A 172 3.61 -3.45 16.62
C LYS A 172 3.19 -4.09 17.94
N LEU A 173 3.90 -5.12 18.39
CA LEU A 173 3.57 -5.87 19.60
C LEU A 173 4.05 -5.17 20.88
N ALA A 174 5.19 -4.48 20.83
CA ALA A 174 5.81 -3.78 21.95
C ALA A 174 4.84 -2.88 22.75
N PRO A 175 4.01 -2.00 22.13
CA PRO A 175 3.07 -1.18 22.88
C PRO A 175 1.94 -1.99 23.57
N GLU A 176 1.71 -3.23 23.16
CA GLU A 176 0.70 -4.12 23.75
C GLU A 176 1.24 -4.89 24.97
N LEU A 177 2.56 -5.00 25.14
CA LEU A 177 3.23 -5.68 26.26
C LEU A 177 3.34 -4.78 27.48
N ALA A 178 2.21 -4.21 27.92
CA ALA A 178 2.14 -3.26 29.02
C ALA A 178 1.14 -3.70 30.09
N ALA A 179 1.24 -3.08 31.26
CA ALA A 179 0.20 -3.16 32.28
C ALA A 179 -1.01 -2.30 31.88
N ASN A 180 -2.21 -2.65 32.36
CA ASN A 180 -3.46 -1.90 32.16
C ASN A 180 -3.92 -1.76 30.69
N THR A 181 -3.72 -2.79 29.88
CA THR A 181 -4.26 -2.82 28.52
C THR A 181 -5.78 -2.95 28.54
N THR A 182 -6.44 -2.22 27.64
CA THR A 182 -7.91 -2.25 27.47
C THR A 182 -8.36 -3.28 26.45
N ASN A 183 -7.47 -3.67 25.53
CA ASN A 183 -7.76 -4.56 24.42
C ASN A 183 -7.77 -6.03 24.85
N ARG A 184 -8.68 -6.79 24.27
CA ARG A 184 -8.71 -8.25 24.38
C ARG A 184 -7.98 -8.84 23.18
N PHE A 185 -6.82 -9.44 23.41
CA PHE A 185 -6.05 -10.10 22.37
C PHE A 185 -6.29 -11.60 22.45
N THR A 186 -6.97 -12.17 21.45
CA THR A 186 -7.23 -13.61 21.37
C THR A 186 -6.05 -14.39 20.78
N ASP A 187 -5.12 -13.69 20.12
CA ASP A 187 -4.00 -14.26 19.38
C ASP A 187 -2.61 -13.89 19.95
N LEU A 188 -2.57 -13.20 21.10
CA LEU A 188 -1.33 -12.69 21.69
C LEU A 188 -0.27 -13.79 21.89
N GLY A 189 -0.68 -14.98 22.34
CA GLY A 189 0.23 -16.12 22.48
C GLY A 189 0.89 -16.53 21.17
N ARG A 190 0.13 -16.61 20.06
CA ARG A 190 0.67 -16.94 18.74
C ARG A 190 1.60 -15.84 18.21
N ARG A 191 1.25 -14.58 18.47
CA ARG A 191 2.06 -13.43 18.06
C ARG A 191 3.41 -13.42 18.78
N LEU A 192 3.42 -13.68 20.09
CA LEU A 192 4.65 -13.83 20.89
C LEU A 192 5.57 -14.92 20.34
N VAL A 193 5.00 -16.06 19.94
CA VAL A 193 5.78 -17.14 19.30
C VAL A 193 6.29 -16.74 17.93
N THR A 194 5.47 -16.06 17.13
CA THR A 194 5.84 -15.60 15.78
C THR A 194 7.04 -14.65 15.81
N VAL A 195 7.13 -13.80 16.83
CA VAL A 195 8.25 -12.87 17.01
C VAL A 195 9.44 -13.45 17.78
N GLY A 196 9.34 -14.71 18.24
CA GLY A 196 10.41 -15.38 18.98
C GLY A 196 10.57 -14.93 20.44
N LEU A 197 9.59 -14.22 21.02
CA LEU A 197 9.60 -13.85 22.45
C LEU A 197 9.20 -15.01 23.38
N LYS A 198 8.48 -16.00 22.84
CA LYS A 198 8.15 -17.27 23.49
C LYS A 198 8.26 -18.43 22.49
N THR A 199 8.40 -19.64 23.00
CA THR A 199 8.39 -20.90 22.25
C THR A 199 6.99 -21.52 22.26
N TRP A 200 6.64 -22.33 21.25
CA TRP A 200 5.38 -23.07 21.24
C TRP A 200 5.51 -24.36 22.07
N GLU A 201 5.75 -24.19 23.36
CA GLU A 201 5.85 -25.27 24.34
C GLU A 201 5.13 -24.87 25.64
N CYS A 202 4.62 -25.87 26.36
CA CYS A 202 4.01 -25.61 27.67
C CYS A 202 5.08 -25.29 28.71
N GLU A 203 5.06 -24.10 29.29
CA GLU A 203 6.03 -23.64 30.30
C GLU A 203 5.92 -24.35 31.67
N ARG A 204 5.10 -25.42 31.77
CA ARG A 204 4.92 -26.23 32.98
C ARG A 204 5.25 -27.71 32.81
N CYS A 205 4.97 -28.28 31.64
CA CYS A 205 5.19 -29.72 31.39
C CYS A 205 5.92 -29.98 30.07
N ASP A 206 6.42 -28.94 29.43
CA ASP A 206 7.24 -28.97 28.22
C ASP A 206 6.60 -29.67 27.02
N ILE A 207 5.28 -29.91 27.06
CA ILE A 207 4.57 -30.54 25.94
C ILE A 207 4.56 -29.60 24.74
N THR A 208 5.04 -30.11 23.62
CA THR A 208 5.07 -29.45 22.30
C THR A 208 4.10 -30.11 21.33
N GLU A 209 3.76 -31.38 21.55
CA GLU A 209 2.93 -32.19 20.66
C GLU A 209 1.93 -33.04 21.46
N TRP A 210 0.71 -33.20 20.93
CA TRP A 210 -0.34 -34.05 21.46
C TRP A 210 -1.01 -34.81 20.32
N GLN A 211 -1.02 -36.15 20.38
CA GLN A 211 -1.61 -37.03 19.36
C GLN A 211 -1.15 -36.75 17.92
N GLY A 212 0.16 -36.52 17.70
CA GLY A 212 0.66 -36.27 16.35
C GLY A 212 0.46 -34.83 15.86
N GLN A 213 -0.02 -33.92 16.72
CA GLN A 213 -0.38 -32.53 16.36
C GLN A 213 0.27 -31.55 17.35
N ALA A 214 0.55 -30.33 16.92
CA ALA A 214 1.07 -29.28 17.81
C ALA A 214 0.17 -29.12 19.04
N ALA A 215 0.77 -29.10 20.23
CA ALA A 215 0.03 -29.02 21.48
C ALA A 215 -0.87 -27.76 21.48
N PRO A 216 -2.15 -27.88 21.87
CA PRO A 216 -3.04 -26.72 21.92
C PRO A 216 -2.69 -25.87 23.15
N LEU A 217 -1.78 -24.91 22.99
CA LEU A 217 -1.38 -24.02 24.08
C LEU A 217 -2.35 -22.84 24.23
N GLU A 218 -2.62 -22.49 25.49
CA GLU A 218 -3.44 -21.37 25.92
C GLU A 218 -2.55 -20.34 26.64
N LEU A 219 -2.87 -19.06 26.49
CA LEU A 219 -2.19 -17.98 27.20
C LEU A 219 -2.81 -17.82 28.60
N ASP A 220 -1.97 -17.93 29.64
CA ASP A 220 -2.34 -17.69 31.04
C ASP A 220 -1.58 -16.48 31.59
N HIS A 221 -2.27 -15.71 32.43
CA HIS A 221 -1.71 -14.59 33.17
C HIS A 221 -1.39 -15.04 34.58
N VAL A 222 -0.11 -14.96 34.99
CA VAL A 222 0.37 -15.46 36.29
C VAL A 222 -0.39 -14.80 37.45
N ASN A 223 -0.61 -13.48 37.37
CA ASN A 223 -1.39 -12.72 38.35
C ASN A 223 -2.93 -12.86 38.21
N GLY A 224 -3.41 -13.51 37.15
CA GLY A 224 -4.85 -13.62 36.85
C GLY A 224 -5.52 -12.34 36.36
N ASP A 225 -4.77 -11.26 36.15
CA ASP A 225 -5.25 -10.02 35.55
C ASP A 225 -5.01 -10.02 34.03
N ARG A 226 -6.09 -10.20 33.29
CA ARG A 226 -6.13 -10.16 31.82
C ARG A 226 -5.65 -8.85 31.18
N ARG A 227 -5.47 -7.78 31.97
CA ARG A 227 -5.02 -6.45 31.47
C ARG A 227 -3.51 -6.28 31.57
N ASP A 228 -2.82 -7.15 32.30
CA ASP A 228 -1.37 -7.07 32.48
C ASP A 228 -0.65 -7.98 31.48
N ASN A 229 -0.34 -7.44 30.31
CA ASN A 229 0.30 -8.18 29.22
C ASN A 229 1.82 -8.06 29.21
N ARG A 230 2.44 -7.62 30.32
CA ARG A 230 3.89 -7.61 30.42
C ARG A 230 4.44 -9.03 30.26
N LEU A 231 5.55 -9.18 29.55
CA LEU A 231 6.06 -10.48 29.12
C LEU A 231 6.30 -11.43 30.30
N GLU A 232 6.76 -10.90 31.44
CA GLU A 232 6.99 -11.63 32.68
C GLU A 232 5.71 -12.17 33.34
N ASN A 233 4.54 -11.61 33.03
CA ASN A 233 3.25 -12.04 33.57
C ASN A 233 2.54 -13.06 32.67
N LEU A 234 3.06 -13.30 31.46
CA LEU A 234 2.46 -14.18 30.47
C LEU A 234 3.16 -15.54 30.44
N ARG A 235 2.37 -16.61 30.35
CA ARG A 235 2.90 -17.97 30.09
C ARG A 235 1.98 -18.77 29.16
N LEU A 236 2.57 -19.64 28.35
CA LEU A 236 1.86 -20.58 27.50
C LEU A 236 1.72 -21.92 28.22
N LEU A 237 0.49 -22.38 28.42
CA LEU A 237 0.16 -23.63 29.11
C LEU A 237 -0.72 -24.52 28.23
N CYS A 238 -0.51 -25.83 28.28
CA CYS A 238 -1.47 -26.77 27.71
C CYS A 238 -2.78 -26.77 28.53
N PRO A 239 -3.91 -27.26 27.98
CA PRO A 239 -5.22 -27.13 28.63
C PRO A 239 -5.29 -27.89 29.95
N ASN A 240 -4.53 -28.99 30.07
CA ASN A 240 -4.43 -29.78 31.30
C ASN A 240 -3.67 -29.02 32.39
N CYS A 241 -2.55 -28.39 32.05
CA CYS A 241 -1.77 -27.58 32.99
C CYS A 241 -2.48 -26.28 33.38
N HIS A 242 -3.17 -25.64 32.42
CA HIS A 242 -3.96 -24.45 32.66
C HIS A 242 -5.16 -24.75 33.56
N ALA A 243 -5.82 -25.91 33.38
CA ALA A 243 -6.91 -26.33 34.25
C ALA A 243 -6.52 -26.50 35.73
N LEU A 244 -5.23 -26.58 36.04
CA LEU A 244 -4.71 -26.67 37.41
C LEU A 244 -4.33 -25.30 38.01
N THR A 245 -4.44 -24.19 37.27
CA THR A 245 -4.10 -22.86 37.80
C THR A 245 -5.21 -22.34 38.73
N PRO A 246 -4.86 -21.52 39.74
CA PRO A 246 -5.85 -20.87 40.61
C PRO A 246 -6.69 -19.82 39.87
N THR A 247 -6.22 -19.38 38.69
CA THR A 247 -6.84 -18.37 37.84
C THR A 247 -7.77 -18.97 36.77
N TYR A 248 -7.74 -20.30 36.58
CA TYR A 248 -8.46 -20.98 35.51
C TYR A 248 -9.96 -20.64 35.46
N ARG A 249 -10.43 -20.22 34.29
CA ARG A 249 -11.85 -19.88 34.01
C ARG A 249 -12.52 -19.00 35.07
N GLY A 250 -11.75 -18.13 35.73
CA GLY A 250 -12.29 -17.23 36.73
C GLY A 250 -12.55 -17.89 38.09
N ARG A 251 -11.84 -18.96 38.45
CA ARG A 251 -11.82 -19.48 39.84
C ARG A 251 -11.42 -18.43 40.88
N ASN A 252 -10.70 -17.40 40.45
CA ASN A 252 -10.37 -16.22 41.25
C ASN A 252 -11.52 -15.19 41.35
N ARG A 253 -12.66 -15.37 40.66
CA ARG A 253 -13.84 -14.50 40.76
C ARG A 253 -14.64 -14.85 42.02
N GLY A 254 -14.23 -14.27 43.14
CA GLY A 254 -14.87 -14.43 44.44
C GLY A 254 -13.86 -14.46 45.59
N ALA A 255 -12.62 -14.89 45.31
CA ALA A 255 -11.50 -14.69 46.20
C ALA A 255 -10.99 -13.25 46.01
N ARG A 256 -11.35 -12.37 46.96
CA ARG A 256 -10.58 -11.14 47.18
C ARG A 256 -9.18 -11.61 47.63
N LEU A 257 -8.30 -11.90 46.67
CA LEU A 257 -6.90 -12.15 46.97
C LEU A 257 -6.39 -10.87 47.63
N THR A 258 -6.29 -10.93 48.95
CA THR A 258 -5.44 -10.01 49.71
C THR A 258 -4.09 -9.99 49.01
N ARG A 259 -3.52 -8.80 48.89
CA ARG A 259 -2.18 -8.57 48.33
C ARG A 259 -1.14 -9.22 49.23
N GLU A 260 -1.07 -10.54 49.23
CA GLU A 260 -0.08 -11.33 49.96
C GLU A 260 0.29 -12.54 49.10
N PHE A 261 1.05 -12.28 48.04
CA PHE A 261 2.07 -13.23 47.64
C PHE A 261 3.38 -12.46 47.55
N ALA A 262 4.08 -12.50 48.68
CA ALA A 262 5.53 -12.42 48.70
C ALA A 262 6.09 -13.40 47.66
N ALA A 263 7.07 -12.93 46.90
CA ALA A 263 7.84 -13.73 45.98
C ALA A 263 8.35 -15.02 46.68
N PRO A 264 8.19 -16.21 46.08
CA PRO A 264 9.21 -17.21 46.26
C PRO A 264 10.42 -16.75 45.45
N ASP A 265 11.58 -16.67 46.10
CA ASP A 265 12.90 -16.53 45.49
C ASP A 265 13.03 -17.46 44.28
N ALA A 266 12.79 -16.91 43.10
CA ALA A 266 13.39 -17.37 41.87
C ALA A 266 14.18 -16.19 41.38
N THR A 267 15.46 -16.14 41.77
CA THR A 267 16.45 -15.35 41.06
C THR A 267 16.27 -15.67 39.58
N PRO A 268 15.85 -14.72 38.73
CA PRO A 268 15.83 -14.98 37.30
C PRO A 268 17.28 -15.29 36.93
N ALA A 269 17.49 -16.48 36.33
CA ALA A 269 18.79 -16.79 35.75
C ALA A 269 19.19 -15.58 34.88
N PRO A 270 20.40 -15.01 35.06
CA PRO A 270 20.79 -13.84 34.31
C PRO A 270 20.67 -14.19 32.82
N LEU A 271 19.92 -13.37 32.10
CA LEU A 271 19.88 -13.41 30.65
C LEU A 271 21.33 -13.44 30.17
N LYS A 272 21.73 -14.53 29.50
CA LYS A 272 23.08 -14.64 28.93
C LYS A 272 23.25 -13.49 27.95
N MET A 273 24.14 -12.56 28.29
CA MET A 273 24.55 -11.40 27.48
C MET A 273 25.04 -11.77 26.08
N GLU A 274 25.26 -13.06 25.81
CA GLU A 274 25.74 -13.60 24.53
C GLU A 274 24.72 -13.49 23.39
N GLN A 275 23.43 -13.22 23.66
CA GLN A 275 22.41 -13.08 22.61
C GLN A 275 22.16 -11.65 22.14
N LEU A 276 22.84 -10.65 22.72
CA LEU A 276 22.72 -9.23 22.33
C LEU A 276 23.84 -8.75 21.38
N ALA A 277 24.68 -9.66 20.89
CA ALA A 277 25.81 -9.33 19.99
C ALA A 277 25.55 -9.66 18.50
N LEU A 278 24.30 -9.89 18.09
CA LEU A 278 23.96 -10.21 16.69
C LEU A 278 22.64 -9.60 16.20
N LEU A 279 22.38 -8.36 16.61
CA LEU A 279 21.45 -7.43 15.96
C LEU A 279 22.17 -6.08 15.79
#